data_AF-A0A7C4IYL0-F1
#
_entry.id   AF-A0A7C4IYL0-F1
#
_cell.length_a   1.000
_cell.length_b   1.000
_cell.length_c   1.000
_cell.angle_alpha   90.00
_cell.angle_beta   90.00
_cell.angle_gamma   90.00
#
_symmetry.space_group_name_H-M   'P 1'
#
loop_
_entity.id
_entity.type
_entity.pdbx_description
1 polymer ?
#
loop_
_entity_poly.entity_id
_entity_poly.type
_entity_poly.pdbx_seq_one_letter_code
_entity_poly.pdbx_strand_id
1 'polypeptide(L)'
;MPEEEINRIVGDVFDEVEEIGAHLKIRVDHEMDIIGILEKANAALLRISEKLSTCAVREPMALPTLKTLEGGSSSGNEVLQAVVHEIRNPLMVVGGFVRKPAKTVGPDSERSRYMGVILEEAARLEKLIGEMSDKLTRTRA
;
A
#
# COMPACT_ATOMS: atom_id res chain seq x y z
N MET A 1 -65.38 -5.84 22.26
CA MET A 1 -64.72 -6.92 21.51
C MET A 1 -63.90 -6.43 20.31
N PRO A 2 -64.21 -5.32 19.59
CA PRO A 2 -63.30 -4.81 18.54
C PRO A 2 -62.12 -3.95 19.04
N GLU A 3 -62.24 -3.28 20.19
CA GLU A 3 -61.18 -2.36 20.70
C GLU A 3 -59.89 -3.07 21.13
N GLU A 4 -59.98 -4.25 21.75
CA GLU A 4 -58.80 -5.01 22.18
C GLU A 4 -57.97 -5.50 20.98
N GLU A 5 -58.63 -5.82 19.88
CA GLU A 5 -57.98 -6.26 18.66
C GLU A 5 -57.27 -5.11 17.95
N ILE A 6 -57.89 -3.92 17.94
CA ILE A 6 -57.27 -2.69 17.41
C ILE A 6 -56.05 -2.30 18.26
N ASN A 7 -56.16 -2.30 19.59
CA ASN A 7 -55.04 -1.94 20.47
C ASN A 7 -53.85 -2.89 20.32
N ARG A 8 -54.11 -4.18 20.10
CA ARG A 8 -53.05 -5.17 19.85
C ARG A 8 -52.35 -4.92 18.51
N ILE A 9 -53.11 -4.70 17.44
CA ILE A 9 -52.54 -4.40 16.11
C ILE A 9 -51.73 -3.10 16.16
N VAL A 10 -52.24 -2.08 16.85
CA VAL A 10 -51.54 -0.81 17.01
C VAL A 10 -50.26 -1.00 17.82
N GLY A 11 -50.28 -1.82 18.87
CA GLY A 11 -49.08 -2.20 19.64
C GLY A 11 -48.02 -2.86 18.75
N ASP A 12 -48.41 -3.89 18.00
CA ASP A 12 -47.49 -4.63 17.11
C ASP A 12 -46.84 -3.70 16.05
N VAL A 13 -47.61 -2.76 15.48
CA VAL A 13 -47.09 -1.79 14.51
C VAL A 13 -46.13 -0.80 15.16
N PHE A 14 -46.39 -0.36 16.40
CA PHE A 14 -45.46 0.52 17.10
C PHE A 14 -44.15 -0.18 17.44
N ASP A 15 -44.21 -1.44 17.86
CA ASP A 15 -43.02 -2.26 18.12
C ASP A 15 -42.18 -2.43 16.84
N GLU A 16 -42.82 -2.68 15.70
CA GLU A 16 -42.15 -2.80 14.39
C GLU A 16 -41.51 -1.47 13.94
N VAL A 17 -42.20 -0.34 14.16
CA VAL A 17 -41.65 1.00 13.86
C VAL A 17 -40.46 1.33 14.77
N GLU A 18 -40.50 0.95 16.04
CA GLU A 18 -39.40 1.16 16.99
C GLU A 18 -38.18 0.31 16.60
N GLU A 19 -38.39 -0.93 16.17
CA GLU A 19 -37.33 -1.80 15.66
C GLU A 19 -36.68 -1.24 14.37
N ILE A 20 -37.48 -0.76 13.43
CA ILE A 20 -36.99 -0.11 12.20
C ILE A 20 -36.21 1.17 12.54
N GLY A 21 -36.72 1.97 13.49
CA GLY A 21 -36.07 3.19 13.97
C GLY A 21 -34.70 2.91 14.61
N ALA A 22 -34.59 1.86 15.41
CA ALA A 22 -33.33 1.42 16.01
C ALA A 22 -32.31 1.02 14.93
N HIS A 23 -32.72 0.26 13.93
CA HIS A 23 -31.85 -0.14 12.81
C HIS A 23 -31.38 1.05 11.95
N LEU A 24 -32.24 2.06 11.77
CA LEU A 24 -31.88 3.26 11.02
C LEU A 24 -30.85 4.11 11.79
N LYS A 25 -31.02 4.26 13.11
CA LYS A 25 -30.10 4.98 13.98
C LYS A 25 -28.69 4.38 13.97
N ILE A 26 -28.59 3.04 13.97
CA ILE A 26 -27.31 2.32 13.86
C ILE A 26 -26.62 2.60 12.51
N ARG A 27 -27.36 2.66 11.40
CA ARG A 27 -26.78 2.96 10.07
C ARG A 27 -26.27 4.39 9.94
N VAL A 28 -26.99 5.36 10.50
CA VAL A 28 -26.57 6.78 10.49
C VAL A 28 -25.27 7.00 11.26
N ASP A 29 -25.08 6.29 12.38
CA ASP A 29 -23.86 6.39 13.19
C ASP A 29 -22.61 5.88 12.43
N HIS A 30 -22.76 4.79 11.67
CA HIS A 30 -21.70 4.26 10.82
C HIS A 30 -21.29 5.24 9.69
N GLU A 31 -22.22 6.00 9.12
CA GLU A 31 -21.89 7.04 8.14
C GLU A 31 -21.16 8.24 8.79
N MET A 32 -21.58 8.65 9.99
CA MET A 32 -20.88 9.66 10.81
C MET A 32 -19.45 9.21 11.14
N ASP A 33 -19.25 7.95 11.48
CA ASP A 33 -17.93 7.37 11.76
C ASP A 33 -17.02 7.39 10.52
N ILE A 34 -17.56 7.07 9.34
CA ILE A 34 -16.81 7.14 8.08
C ILE A 34 -16.35 8.58 7.80
N ILE A 35 -17.24 9.56 7.99
CA ILE A 35 -16.91 10.98 7.80
C ILE A 35 -15.78 11.39 8.75
N GLY A 36 -15.86 10.99 10.03
CA GLY A 36 -14.81 11.27 11.02
C GLY A 36 -13.46 10.62 10.70
N ILE A 37 -13.46 9.42 10.11
CA ILE A 37 -12.24 8.76 9.61
C ILE A 37 -11.67 9.51 8.40
N LEU A 38 -12.54 9.91 7.46
CA LEU A 38 -12.15 10.64 6.26
C LEU A 38 -11.50 11.97 6.61
N GLU A 39 -12.08 12.72 7.55
CA GLU A 39 -11.55 13.99 8.03
C GLU A 39 -10.17 13.82 8.68
N LYS A 40 -9.98 12.80 9.53
CA LYS A 40 -8.69 12.49 10.14
C LYS A 40 -7.64 12.10 9.12
N ALA A 41 -8.01 11.30 8.12
CA ALA A 41 -7.11 10.91 7.03
C ALA A 41 -6.70 12.14 6.20
N ASN A 42 -7.66 13.01 5.87
CA ASN A 42 -7.39 14.21 5.09
C ASN A 42 -6.51 15.21 5.86
N ALA A 43 -6.73 15.36 7.17
CA ALA A 43 -5.88 16.17 8.05
C ALA A 43 -4.45 15.59 8.18
N ALA A 44 -4.29 14.27 8.15
CA ALA A 44 -2.97 13.64 8.14
C ALA A 44 -2.25 13.86 6.80
N LEU A 45 -2.96 13.75 5.66
CA LEU A 45 -2.42 14.02 4.33
C LEU A 45 -1.98 15.48 4.18
N LEU A 46 -2.77 16.44 4.69
CA LEU A 46 -2.39 17.85 4.70
C LEU A 46 -1.11 18.09 5.50
N ARG A 47 -0.97 17.49 6.69
CA ARG A 47 0.27 17.58 7.49
C ARG A 47 1.47 16.96 6.78
N ILE A 48 1.29 15.86 6.05
CA ILE A 48 2.35 15.23 5.27
C ILE A 48 2.73 16.14 4.10
N SER A 49 1.75 16.69 3.38
CA SER A 49 1.95 17.61 2.26
C SER A 49 2.66 18.89 2.69
N GLU A 50 2.29 19.46 3.83
CA GLU A 50 2.93 20.63 4.42
C GLU A 50 4.39 20.32 4.79
N LYS A 51 4.64 19.20 5.48
CA LYS A 51 6.01 18.74 5.79
C LYS A 51 6.83 18.47 4.53
N LEU A 52 6.23 17.88 3.50
CA LEU A 52 6.87 17.63 2.21
C LEU A 52 7.18 18.93 1.47
N SER A 53 6.35 19.97 1.63
CA SER A 53 6.58 21.30 1.05
C SER A 53 7.70 22.06 1.76
N THR A 54 7.86 21.86 3.09
CA THR A 54 9.00 22.44 3.85
C THR A 54 10.32 21.71 3.63
N CYS A 55 10.28 20.43 3.25
CA CYS A 55 11.41 19.76 2.64
C CYS A 55 11.54 20.25 1.20
N ALA A 56 12.30 21.33 0.98
CA ALA A 56 12.68 21.76 -0.36
C ALA A 56 13.30 20.58 -1.13
N VAL A 57 12.49 19.90 -1.90
CA VAL A 57 12.94 19.00 -2.95
C VAL A 57 13.59 19.93 -3.97
N ARG A 58 14.92 20.09 -3.91
CA ARG A 58 15.70 20.23 -5.15
C ARG A 58 15.07 19.24 -6.10
N GLU A 59 14.52 19.71 -7.23
CA GLU A 59 13.85 18.87 -8.23
C GLU A 59 14.45 17.46 -8.19
N PRO A 60 13.65 16.41 -7.94
CA PRO A 60 14.22 15.08 -7.93
C PRO A 60 14.85 14.92 -9.30
N MET A 61 16.19 14.94 -9.35
CA MET A 61 16.93 14.64 -10.57
C MET A 61 16.31 13.34 -11.05
N ALA A 62 15.55 13.39 -12.14
CA ALA A 62 14.89 12.22 -12.67
C ALA A 62 16.01 11.22 -12.95
N LEU A 63 16.11 10.19 -12.11
CA LEU A 63 17.16 9.21 -12.23
C LEU A 63 16.97 8.55 -13.60
N PRO A 64 18.01 8.46 -14.41
CA PRO A 64 17.89 7.92 -15.76
C PRO A 64 17.24 6.53 -15.68
N THR A 65 16.18 6.32 -16.45
CA THR A 65 15.54 5.01 -16.69
C THR A 65 15.93 4.56 -18.09
N LEU A 66 15.87 3.27 -18.45
CA LEU A 66 16.35 2.84 -19.78
C LEU A 66 15.58 3.53 -20.89
N LYS A 67 14.27 3.76 -20.67
CA LYS A 67 13.39 4.54 -21.56
C LYS A 67 13.82 6.00 -21.77
N THR A 68 14.53 6.58 -20.80
CA THR A 68 15.01 7.98 -20.86
C THR A 68 16.31 8.09 -21.66
N LEU A 69 17.03 6.98 -21.86
CA LEU A 69 18.33 6.95 -22.55
C LEU A 69 18.21 6.84 -24.08
N GLU A 70 17.01 6.60 -24.61
CA GLU A 70 16.76 6.36 -26.04
C GLU A 70 16.96 7.60 -26.94
N GLY A 71 17.27 8.79 -26.36
CA GLY A 71 17.27 10.07 -27.07
C GLY A 71 18.59 10.87 -27.10
N GLY A 72 19.70 10.39 -26.51
CA GLY A 72 20.93 11.19 -26.47
C GLY A 72 22.20 10.45 -26.01
N SER A 73 23.34 11.14 -26.13
CA SER A 73 24.68 10.71 -25.73
C SER A 73 24.78 10.44 -24.22
N SER A 74 24.25 9.31 -23.78
CA SER A 74 24.23 8.94 -22.38
C SER A 74 25.59 8.40 -21.95
N SER A 75 26.11 8.86 -20.82
CA SER A 75 27.35 8.32 -20.26
C SER A 75 27.14 6.87 -19.83
N GLY A 76 28.17 6.02 -19.93
CA GLY A 76 28.08 4.63 -19.47
C GLY A 76 27.60 4.49 -18.02
N ASN A 77 27.90 5.47 -17.16
CA ASN A 77 27.40 5.51 -15.78
C ASN A 77 25.88 5.76 -15.69
N GLU A 78 25.32 6.58 -16.56
CA GLU A 78 23.87 6.85 -16.61
C GLU A 78 23.11 5.62 -17.10
N VAL A 79 23.69 4.91 -18.08
CA VAL A 79 23.18 3.62 -18.55
C VAL A 79 23.19 2.59 -17.41
N LEU A 80 24.31 2.44 -16.71
CA LEU A 80 24.42 1.50 -15.60
C LEU A 80 23.49 1.86 -14.42
N GLN A 81 23.28 3.13 -14.16
CA GLN A 81 22.34 3.59 -13.14
C GLN A 81 20.90 3.23 -13.51
N ALA A 82 20.52 3.42 -14.77
CA ALA A 82 19.21 3.00 -15.27
C ALA A 82 19.00 1.48 -15.18
N VAL A 83 20.02 0.69 -15.54
CA VAL A 83 19.99 -0.77 -15.39
C VAL A 83 19.80 -1.17 -13.92
N VAL A 84 20.53 -0.54 -12.99
CA VAL A 84 20.39 -0.78 -11.55
C VAL A 84 18.96 -0.52 -11.09
N HIS A 85 18.34 0.58 -11.53
CA HIS A 85 16.96 0.92 -11.18
C HIS A 85 15.96 -0.10 -11.74
N GLU A 86 16.11 -0.49 -13.02
CA GLU A 86 15.18 -1.41 -13.66
C GLU A 86 15.28 -2.85 -13.17
N ILE A 87 16.44 -3.29 -12.65
CA ILE A 87 16.57 -4.61 -12.03
C ILE A 87 16.10 -4.60 -10.57
N ARG A 88 16.37 -3.53 -9.81
CA ARG A 88 15.95 -3.43 -8.40
C ARG A 88 14.42 -3.56 -8.25
N ASN A 89 13.66 -2.96 -9.15
CA ASN A 89 12.19 -2.95 -9.10
C ASN A 89 11.55 -4.36 -9.19
N PRO A 90 11.80 -5.17 -10.23
CA PRO A 90 11.25 -6.52 -10.32
C PRO A 90 11.75 -7.44 -9.20
N LEU A 91 12.98 -7.27 -8.69
CA LEU A 91 13.47 -8.03 -7.54
C LEU A 91 12.67 -7.75 -6.26
N MET A 92 12.42 -6.46 -5.98
CA MET A 92 11.58 -6.06 -4.84
C MET A 92 10.16 -6.64 -4.96
N VAL A 93 9.60 -6.61 -6.17
CA VAL A 93 8.27 -7.15 -6.47
C VAL A 93 8.26 -8.67 -6.24
N VAL A 94 9.19 -9.42 -6.83
CA VAL A 94 9.31 -10.87 -6.67
C VAL A 94 9.49 -11.25 -5.20
N GLY A 95 10.41 -10.60 -4.49
CA GLY A 95 10.64 -10.83 -3.07
C GLY A 95 9.37 -10.57 -2.24
N GLY A 96 8.68 -9.46 -2.50
CA GLY A 96 7.42 -9.13 -1.84
C GLY A 96 6.30 -10.15 -2.08
N PHE A 97 6.14 -10.60 -3.33
CA PHE A 97 5.15 -11.61 -3.73
C PHE A 97 5.39 -12.96 -3.07
N VAL A 98 6.66 -13.36 -2.87
CA VAL A 98 7.01 -14.64 -2.25
C VAL A 98 6.92 -14.55 -0.72
N ARG A 99 7.28 -13.40 -0.14
CA ARG A 99 7.31 -13.20 1.32
C ARG A 99 5.93 -13.33 1.98
N LYS A 100 4.85 -12.95 1.27
CA LYS A 100 3.48 -13.00 1.80
C LYS A 100 3.01 -14.45 2.02
N PRO A 101 3.02 -15.34 1.01
CA PRO A 101 2.62 -16.73 1.20
C PRO A 101 3.65 -17.54 2.00
N ALA A 102 4.94 -17.16 2.03
CA ALA A 102 5.94 -17.84 2.85
C ALA A 102 5.62 -17.78 4.36
N LYS A 103 4.88 -16.76 4.80
CA LYS A 103 4.42 -16.62 6.20
C LYS A 103 3.23 -17.51 6.56
N THR A 104 2.49 -17.99 5.55
CA THR A 104 1.24 -18.75 5.75
C THR A 104 1.42 -20.25 5.46
N VAL A 105 2.53 -20.62 4.83
CA VAL A 105 2.86 -21.99 4.48
C VAL A 105 3.60 -22.63 5.67
N GLY A 106 3.27 -23.90 5.97
CA GLY A 106 3.91 -24.63 7.08
C GLY A 106 5.44 -24.77 6.89
N PRO A 107 6.23 -24.61 7.96
CA PRO A 107 7.70 -24.45 7.88
C PRO A 107 8.42 -25.62 7.21
N ASP A 108 7.93 -26.85 7.36
CA ASP A 108 8.52 -28.09 6.81
C ASP A 108 7.92 -28.54 5.47
N SER A 109 7.15 -27.68 4.80
CA SER A 109 6.64 -28.03 3.47
C SER A 109 7.68 -27.76 2.38
N GLU A 110 7.68 -28.58 1.32
CA GLU A 110 8.49 -28.34 0.12
C GLU A 110 8.26 -26.93 -0.47
N ARG A 111 7.03 -26.40 -0.36
CA ARG A 111 6.72 -25.02 -0.76
C ARG A 111 7.50 -23.99 0.07
N SER A 112 7.55 -24.16 1.39
CA SER A 112 8.36 -23.31 2.30
C SER A 112 9.82 -23.28 1.88
N ARG A 113 10.39 -24.46 1.55
CA ARG A 113 11.77 -24.59 1.07
C ARG A 113 12.02 -23.84 -0.23
N TYR A 114 11.18 -24.02 -1.26
CA TYR A 114 11.33 -23.28 -2.53
C TYR A 114 11.19 -21.77 -2.35
N MET A 115 10.27 -21.34 -1.49
CA MET A 115 10.06 -19.91 -1.20
C MET A 115 11.25 -19.33 -0.44
N GLY A 116 11.87 -20.09 0.45
CA GLY A 116 13.12 -19.75 1.12
C GLY A 116 14.24 -19.50 0.11
N VAL A 117 14.44 -20.40 -0.85
CA VAL A 117 15.45 -20.25 -1.91
C VAL A 117 15.20 -18.98 -2.74
N ILE A 118 13.95 -18.71 -3.15
CA ILE A 118 13.64 -17.51 -3.93
C ILE A 118 13.90 -16.24 -3.11
N LEU A 119 13.56 -16.22 -1.83
CA LEU A 119 13.81 -15.08 -0.95
C LEU A 119 15.31 -14.87 -0.70
N GLU A 120 16.07 -15.93 -0.54
CA GLU A 120 17.52 -15.89 -0.38
C GLU A 120 18.20 -15.31 -1.63
N GLU A 121 17.81 -15.78 -2.82
CA GLU A 121 18.40 -15.25 -4.05
C GLU A 121 17.94 -13.82 -4.38
N ALA A 122 16.69 -13.47 -4.09
CA ALA A 122 16.23 -12.09 -4.21
C ALA A 122 17.07 -11.16 -3.31
N ALA A 123 17.29 -11.55 -2.05
CA ALA A 123 18.11 -10.77 -1.12
C ALA A 123 19.58 -10.68 -1.56
N ARG A 124 20.14 -11.77 -2.09
CA ARG A 124 21.50 -11.79 -2.62
C ARG A 124 21.65 -10.86 -3.83
N LEU A 125 20.70 -10.86 -4.75
CA LEU A 125 20.70 -9.97 -5.91
C LEU A 125 20.50 -8.51 -5.52
N GLU A 126 19.60 -8.21 -4.56
CA GLU A 126 19.43 -6.87 -4.02
C GLU A 126 20.72 -6.32 -3.42
N LYS A 127 21.48 -7.16 -2.69
CA LYS A 127 22.78 -6.79 -2.13
C LYS A 127 23.80 -6.44 -3.22
N LEU A 128 23.94 -7.31 -4.24
CA LEU A 128 24.86 -7.07 -5.36
C LEU A 128 24.54 -5.78 -6.12
N ILE A 129 23.25 -5.50 -6.34
CA ILE A 129 22.80 -4.26 -6.98
C ILE A 129 23.04 -3.05 -6.09
N GLY A 130 22.87 -3.18 -4.77
CA GLY A 130 23.26 -2.15 -3.79
C GLY A 130 24.74 -1.80 -3.90
N GLU A 131 25.62 -2.80 -3.88
CA GLU A 131 27.07 -2.61 -4.02
C GLU A 131 27.46 -1.96 -5.36
N MET A 132 26.76 -2.32 -6.45
CA MET A 132 26.95 -1.71 -7.76
C MET A 132 26.52 -0.24 -7.77
N SER A 133 25.36 0.07 -7.19
CA SER A 133 24.84 1.43 -7.03
C SER A 133 25.82 2.31 -6.25
N ASP A 134 26.34 1.81 -5.13
CA ASP A 134 27.28 2.54 -4.28
C ASP A 134 28.57 2.88 -5.03
N LYS A 135 29.11 1.93 -5.81
CA LYS A 135 30.30 2.16 -6.65
C LYS A 135 30.07 3.22 -7.73
N LEU A 136 28.90 3.21 -8.36
CA LEU A 136 28.51 4.21 -9.37
C LEU A 136 28.33 5.62 -8.77
N THR A 137 27.83 5.69 -7.53
CA THR A 137 27.62 6.98 -6.86
C THR A 137 28.95 7.59 -6.40
N ARG A 138 29.92 6.74 -6.02
CA ARG A 138 31.25 7.16 -5.55
C ARG A 138 32.21 7.58 -6.66
N THR A 139 31.98 7.17 -7.90
CA THR A 139 32.76 7.62 -9.07
C THR A 139 32.41 9.04 -9.54
N ARG A 140 31.37 9.65 -8.95
CA ARG A 140 30.89 11.00 -9.28
C ARG A 140 31.45 12.11 -8.35
N ALA A 141 32.14 11.73 -7.27
CA ALA A 141 32.77 12.62 -6.29
C ALA A 141 34.29 12.69 -6.50
#